data_AF-A0A2D7RQR2-F1
#
_entry.id   AF-A0A2D7RQR2-F1
#
_cell.length_a   1.000
_cell.length_b   1.000
_cell.length_c   1.000
_cell.angle_alpha   90.00
_cell.angle_beta   90.00
_cell.angle_gamma   90.00
#
_symmetry.space_group_name_H-M   'P 1'
#
loop_
_entity.id
_entity.type
_entity.pdbx_description
1 polymer ?
#
loop_
_entity_poly.entity_id
_entity_poly.type
_entity_poly.pdbx_seq_one_letter_code
_entity_poly.pdbx_strand_id
1 'polypeptide(L)' 'MIAAKKNNQLISYVGYTNNLNNRLKKHNTGKGAKSTRGLQWFYIFSKKFKTKKDAMKYEYFLKKNRSLRSNIKKKYLSRL' A
#
# COMPACT_ATOMS: atom_id res chain seq x y z
N MET A 1 1.13 2.87 0.03
CA MET A 1 0.55 1.66 0.65
C MET A 1 -0.91 1.60 0.27
N ILE A 2 -1.32 0.45 -0.23
CA ILE A 2 -2.72 0.15 -0.55
C ILE A 2 -3.24 -0.89 0.44
N ALA A 3 -4.54 -0.94 0.63
CA ALA A 3 -5.20 -1.98 1.42
C ALA A 3 -6.42 -2.55 0.72
N ALA A 4 -6.80 -3.74 1.14
CA ALA A 4 -8.00 -4.44 0.73
C ALA A 4 -8.65 -5.09 1.96
N LYS A 5 -9.98 -5.22 1.95
CA LYS A 5 -10.73 -5.92 3.00
C LYS A 5 -10.80 -7.41 2.63
N LYS A 6 -10.41 -8.29 3.56
CA LYS A 6 -10.55 -9.75 3.44
C LYS A 6 -10.94 -10.31 4.80
N ASN A 7 -12.03 -11.08 4.87
CA ASN A 7 -12.53 -11.73 6.09
C ASN A 7 -12.55 -10.79 7.32
N ASN A 8 -13.17 -9.62 7.15
CA ASN A 8 -13.24 -8.54 8.16
C ASN A 8 -11.89 -7.91 8.59
N GLN A 9 -10.78 -8.29 7.96
CA GLN A 9 -9.45 -7.73 8.23
C GLN A 9 -8.95 -6.87 7.07
N LEU A 10 -8.17 -5.83 7.39
CA LEU A 10 -7.44 -5.05 6.40
C LEU A 10 -6.06 -5.64 6.12
N ILE A 11 -5.91 -6.15 4.90
CA ILE A 11 -4.62 -6.58 4.34
C ILE A 11 -4.00 -5.39 3.63
N SER A 12 -2.70 -5.19 3.83
CA SER A 12 -1.96 -4.06 3.23
C SER A 12 -0.84 -4.55 2.33
N TYR A 13 -0.61 -3.82 1.25
CA TYR A 13 0.52 -4.00 0.35
C TYR A 13 1.36 -2.72 0.31
N VAL A 14 2.67 -2.88 0.52
CA VAL A 14 3.65 -1.80 0.52
C VAL A 14 4.43 -1.85 -0.78
N GLY A 15 4.46 -0.72 -1.47
CA GLY A 15 5.22 -0.51 -2.70
C GLY A 15 5.48 0.97 -2.94
N TYR A 16 6.49 1.29 -3.74
CA TYR A 16 6.66 2.61 -4.31
C TYR A 16 6.10 2.67 -5.74
N THR A 17 5.87 3.87 -6.24
CA THR A 17 5.48 4.14 -7.63
C THR A 17 5.70 5.61 -7.95
N ASN A 18 5.86 5.94 -9.24
CA ASN A 18 5.82 7.30 -9.75
C ASN A 18 4.38 7.78 -10.03
N ASN A 19 3.45 6.86 -10.27
CA ASN A 19 2.07 7.19 -10.60
C ASN A 19 1.11 6.31 -9.77
N LEU A 20 0.47 6.94 -8.79
CA LEU A 20 -0.48 6.28 -7.90
C LEU A 20 -1.65 5.71 -8.71
N ASN A 21 -2.37 6.52 -9.48
CA ASN A 21 -3.57 6.06 -10.21
C ASN A 21 -3.31 4.82 -11.07
N ASN A 22 -2.22 4.80 -11.83
CA ASN A 22 -1.82 3.63 -12.63
C ASN A 22 -1.47 2.42 -11.76
N ARG A 23 -0.80 2.61 -10.62
CA ARG A 23 -0.49 1.54 -9.68
C ARG A 23 -1.76 0.90 -9.15
N LEU A 24 -2.72 1.70 -8.69
CA LEU A 24 -3.99 1.19 -8.17
C LEU A 24 -4.78 0.43 -9.24
N LYS A 25 -4.91 1.01 -10.44
CA LYS A 25 -5.56 0.37 -11.59
C LYS A 25 -4.94 -0.99 -11.91
N LYS A 26 -3.60 -1.09 -11.92
CA LYS A 26 -2.90 -2.37 -12.13
C LYS A 26 -3.22 -3.40 -11.05
N HIS A 27 -3.26 -3.01 -9.77
CA HIS A 27 -3.63 -3.93 -8.69
C HIS A 27 -5.08 -4.42 -8.82
N ASN A 28 -6.02 -3.52 -9.09
CA ASN A 28 -7.44 -3.86 -9.21
C ASN A 28 -7.78 -4.65 -10.50
N THR A 29 -6.93 -4.56 -11.53
CA THR A 29 -7.05 -5.37 -12.75
C THR A 29 -6.28 -6.69 -12.70
N GLY A 30 -5.70 -7.05 -11.55
CA GLY A 30 -4.92 -8.30 -11.38
C GLY A 30 -3.54 -8.30 -12.06
N LYS A 31 -3.18 -7.22 -12.76
CA LYS A 31 -1.87 -7.00 -13.42
C LYS A 31 -0.80 -6.41 -12.48
N GLY A 32 -1.12 -6.31 -11.19
CA GLY A 32 -0.21 -5.82 -10.14
C GLY A 32 0.70 -6.92 -9.59
N ALA A 33 1.00 -6.86 -8.30
CA ALA A 33 1.80 -7.90 -7.65
C ALA A 33 1.02 -9.21 -7.52
N LYS A 34 1.71 -10.36 -7.63
CA LYS A 34 1.09 -11.69 -7.50
C LYS A 34 0.23 -11.83 -6.24
N SER A 35 0.74 -11.36 -5.10
CA SER A 35 0.06 -11.40 -3.80
C SER A 35 -1.13 -10.46 -3.66
N THR A 36 -1.41 -9.64 -4.67
CA THR A 36 -2.50 -8.66 -4.67
C THR A 36 -3.65 -9.02 -5.61
N ARG A 37 -3.57 -10.16 -6.31
CA ARG A 37 -4.60 -10.60 -7.25
C ARG A 37 -5.89 -11.00 -6.53
N GLY A 38 -7.04 -10.79 -7.19
CA GLY A 38 -8.35 -11.23 -6.71
C GLY A 38 -8.94 -10.39 -5.56
N LEU A 39 -8.37 -9.22 -5.27
CA LEU A 39 -8.89 -8.29 -4.26
C LEU A 39 -9.04 -6.89 -4.84
N GLN A 40 -10.02 -6.15 -4.34
CA GLN A 40 -10.17 -4.73 -4.64
C GLN A 40 -9.37 -3.90 -3.64
N TRP A 41 -8.43 -3.13 -4.18
CA TRP A 41 -7.51 -2.29 -3.42
C TRP A 41 -7.92 -0.82 -3.46
N PHE A 42 -7.60 -0.12 -2.38
CA PHE A 42 -7.73 1.33 -2.22
C PHE A 42 -6.50 1.91 -1.52
N TYR A 43 -6.32 3.23 -1.64
CA TYR A 43 -5.20 3.93 -1.02
C TYR A 43 -5.45 4.20 0.46
N ILE A 44 -4.43 3.93 1.28
CA ILE A 44 -4.47 4.25 2.72
C ILE A 44 -3.31 5.14 3.17
N PHE A 45 -2.22 5.19 2.40
CA PHE A 45 -1.06 6.01 2.72
C PHE A 45 -0.16 6.22 1.50
N SER A 46 0.35 7.45 1.35
CA SER A 46 1.39 7.78 0.38
C SER A 46 2.39 8.75 1.00
N LYS A 47 3.64 8.68 0.54
CA LYS A 47 4.70 9.62 0.91
C LYS A 47 5.55 9.90 -0.34
N LYS A 48 5.81 11.18 -0.62
CA LYS A 48 6.63 11.61 -1.76
C LYS A 48 8.10 11.66 -1.37
N PHE A 49 8.97 11.34 -2.32
CA PHE A 49 10.43 11.37 -2.18
C PHE A 49 11.03 12.04 -3.42
N LYS A 50 12.16 12.72 -3.25
CA LYS A 50 12.89 13.37 -4.36
C LYS A 50 13.59 12.35 -5.25
N THR A 51 14.13 11.27 -4.66
CA THR A 51 14.89 10.26 -5.39
C THR A 51 14.25 8.87 -5.31
N LYS A 52 14.48 8.06 -6.34
CA LYS A 52 14.08 6.63 -6.35
C LYS A 52 14.75 5.86 -5.21
N LYS A 53 16.03 6.16 -4.91
CA LYS A 53 16.80 5.50 -3.85
C LYS A 53 16.15 5.67 -2.49
N ASP A 54 15.71 6.89 -2.16
CA ASP A 54 15.05 7.17 -0.88
C ASP A 54 13.67 6.51 -0.80
N ALA A 55 12.92 6.51 -1.91
CA ALA A 55 11.64 5.83 -1.99
C ALA A 55 11.79 4.31 -1.75
N MET A 56 12.81 3.68 -2.33
CA MET A 56 13.10 2.25 -2.14
C MET A 56 13.58 1.93 -0.71
N LYS A 57 14.46 2.78 -0.14
CA LYS A 57 14.86 2.65 1.28
C LYS A 57 13.65 2.72 2.21
N TYR A 58 12.76 3.67 1.98
CA TYR A 58 11.56 3.82 2.79
C TYR A 58 10.57 2.68 2.57
N GLU A 59 10.42 2.18 1.35
CA GLU A 59 9.61 0.99 1.07
C GLU A 59 10.12 -0.22 1.87
N TYR A 60 11.43 -0.47 1.87
CA TYR A 60 12.06 -1.55 2.62
C TYR A 60 11.81 -1.40 4.13
N PHE A 61 12.07 -0.21 4.67
CA PHE A 61 11.78 0.14 6.07
C PHE A 61 10.32 -0.12 6.41
N LEU A 62 9.39 0.40 5.61
CA LEU A 62 7.95 0.28 5.88
C LEU A 62 7.47 -1.16 5.76
N LYS A 63 8.01 -1.97 4.82
CA LYS A 63 7.71 -3.40 4.71
C LYS A 63 8.02 -4.15 6.01
N LYS A 64 9.18 -3.86 6.63
CA LYS A 64 9.64 -4.47 7.87
C LYS A 64 8.97 -3.91 9.12
N ASN A 65 8.59 -2.63 9.12
CA ASN A 65 8.00 -1.98 10.28
C ASN A 65 6.51 -2.30 10.45
N ARG A 66 6.21 -3.41 11.14
CA ARG A 66 4.84 -3.88 11.39
C ARG A 66 4.02 -2.91 12.24
N SER A 67 4.63 -2.29 13.25
CA SER A 67 3.96 -1.33 14.14
C SER A 67 3.44 -0.12 13.35
N LEU A 68 4.31 0.50 12.55
CA LEU A 68 3.94 1.64 11.70
C LEU A 68 2.84 1.27 10.70
N ARG A 69 2.92 0.09 10.07
CA ARG A 69 1.85 -0.38 9.17
C ARG A 69 0.52 -0.55 9.88
N SER A 70 0.53 -1.07 11.10
CA SER A 70 -0.68 -1.21 11.92
C SER A 70 -1.29 0.15 12.25
N ASN A 71 -0.46 1.10 12.67
CA ASN A 71 -0.90 2.46 13.00
C ASN A 71 -1.49 3.19 11.79
N ILE A 72 -0.88 3.04 10.61
CA ILE A 72 -1.43 3.60 9.37
C ILE A 72 -2.81 3.01 9.06
N LYS A 73 -3.01 1.69 9.21
CA LYS A 73 -4.32 1.05 8.99
C LYS A 73 -5.36 1.58 9.98
N LYS A 74 -5.02 1.68 11.27
CA LYS A 74 -5.90 2.22 12.31
C LYS A 74 -6.29 3.68 12.02
N LYS A 75 -5.31 4.52 11.67
CA LYS A 75 -5.55 5.93 11.30
C LYS A 75 -6.42 6.09 10.06
N TYR A 76 -6.32 5.17 9.10
CA TYR A 76 -7.21 5.17 7.95
C TYR A 76 -8.63 4.78 8.36
N LEU A 77 -8.80 3.73 9.15
CA LEU A 77 -10.10 3.30 9.65
C LEU A 77 -10.80 4.36 10.51
N SER A 78 -10.04 5.12 11.32
CA SER A 78 -10.59 6.19 12.14
C SER A 78 -10.97 7.46 11.36
N ARG A 79 -10.67 7.51 10.06
CA ARG A 79 -10.97 8.65 9.16
C ARG A 79 -12.10 8.34 8.18
N LEU A 80 -12.53 7.08 8.12
CA LEU A 80 -13.74 6.66 7.44
C LEU A 80 -14.94 6.94 8.34
#